data_AF-A0A2G1XVI0-F1
#
_entry.id   AF-A0A2G1XVI0-F1
#
_cell.length_a   1.000
_cell.length_b   1.000
_cell.length_c   1.000
_cell.angle_alpha   90.00
_cell.angle_beta   90.00
_cell.angle_gamma   90.00
#
_symmetry.space_group_name_H-M   'P 1'
#
loop_
_entity.id
_entity.type
_entity.pdbx_description
1 polymer ?
#
loop_
_entity_poly.entity_id
_entity_poly.type
_entity_poly.pdbx_seq_one_letter_code
_entity_poly.pdbx_strand_id
1 'polypeptide(L)' 'MLKIVVIGNGMVGHHYVEQLAGSGVTAKITVLGAEPRPAYDRVHLSEYFAGRKPEELALTTREHYKSIGVDAYFGD' A
#
# COMPACT_ATOMS: atom_id res chain seq x y z
N MET A 1 8.30 -19.39 9.76
CA MET A 1 7.53 -18.17 9.44
C MET A 1 7.75 -17.84 7.97
N LEU A 2 6.68 -17.66 7.20
CA LEU A 2 6.76 -17.32 5.79
C LEU A 2 7.32 -15.89 5.62
N LYS A 3 8.11 -15.66 4.56
CA LYS A 3 8.59 -14.33 4.20
C LYS A 3 8.06 -14.00 2.81
N ILE A 4 7.33 -12.91 2.70
CA ILE A 4 6.66 -12.51 1.46
C ILE A 4 7.13 -11.10 1.12
N VAL A 5 7.66 -10.96 -0.09
CA VAL A 5 8.02 -9.65 -0.65
C VAL A 5 7.05 -9.32 -1.76
N VAL A 6 6.38 -8.17 -1.64
CA VAL A 6 5.45 -7.64 -2.63
C VAL A 6 6.14 -6.49 -3.37
N ILE A 7 6.35 -6.68 -4.67
CA ILE A 7 6.97 -5.67 -5.54
C ILE A 7 5.87 -4.86 -6.23
N GLY A 8 5.81 -3.57 -5.92
CA GLY A 8 4.78 -2.65 -6.37
C GLY A 8 3.67 -2.46 -5.34
N ASN A 9 3.43 -1.19 -4.99
CA ASN A 9 2.34 -0.79 -4.09
C ASN A 9 1.27 0.05 -4.81
N GLY A 10 0.82 -0.45 -5.97
CA GLY A 10 -0.44 0.03 -6.56
C GLY A 10 -1.66 -0.54 -5.85
N MET A 11 -2.87 -0.22 -6.33
CA MET A 11 -4.12 -0.65 -5.70
C MET A 11 -4.20 -2.17 -5.47
N VAL A 12 -3.76 -2.98 -6.45
CA VAL A 12 -3.78 -4.45 -6.36
C VAL A 12 -2.76 -4.97 -5.35
N GLY A 13 -1.53 -4.43 -5.36
CA GLY A 13 -0.49 -4.82 -4.41
C GLY A 13 -0.88 -4.48 -2.98
N HIS A 14 -1.48 -3.31 -2.77
CA HIS A 14 -2.04 -2.93 -1.48
C HIS A 14 -3.18 -3.86 -1.04
N HIS A 15 -4.14 -4.15 -1.93
CA HIS A 15 -5.24 -5.06 -1.62
C HIS A 15 -4.74 -6.45 -1.21
N TYR A 16 -3.75 -7.00 -1.91
CA TYR A 16 -3.13 -8.28 -1.55
C TYR A 16 -2.52 -8.26 -0.14
N VAL A 17 -1.81 -7.18 0.22
CA VAL A 17 -1.22 -7.01 1.56
C VAL A 17 -2.30 -6.99 2.64
N GLU A 18 -3.40 -6.25 2.44
CA GLU A 18 -4.51 -6.19 3.39
C GLU A 18 -5.15 -7.57 3.60
N GLN A 19 -5.41 -8.29 2.51
CA GLN A 19 -5.98 -9.64 2.59
C GLN A 19 -5.05 -10.61 3.32
N LEU A 20 -3.75 -10.55 3.04
CA LEU A 20 -2.75 -11.42 3.66
C LEU A 20 -2.54 -11.10 5.15
N ALA A 21 -2.51 -9.81 5.52
CA ALA A 21 -2.43 -9.39 6.92
C ALA A 21 -3.67 -9.83 7.72
N GLY A 22 -4.85 -9.80 7.08
CA GLY A 22 -6.12 -10.25 7.68
C GLY A 22 -6.37 -11.76 7.65
N SER A 23 -5.59 -12.56 6.91
CA SER A 23 -5.92 -13.98 6.68
C SER A 23 -5.52 -14.92 7.83
N GLY A 24 -4.88 -14.41 8.89
CA GLY A 24 -4.35 -15.22 10.00
C GLY A 24 -3.09 -16.03 9.65
N VAL A 25 -2.54 -15.87 8.44
CA VAL A 25 -1.29 -16.52 8.05
C VAL A 25 -0.12 -15.83 8.76
N THR A 26 0.70 -16.60 9.46
CA THR A 26 1.92 -16.07 10.09
C THR A 26 3.02 -15.83 9.05
N ALA A 27 3.05 -14.62 8.49
CA ALA A 27 4.04 -14.16 7.53
C ALA A 27 4.70 -12.85 7.96
N LYS A 28 5.98 -12.70 7.61
CA LYS A 28 6.65 -11.41 7.57
C LYS A 28 6.49 -10.82 6.17
N ILE A 29 5.84 -9.68 6.06
CA ILE A 29 5.50 -9.03 4.79
C ILE A 29 6.42 -7.82 4.58
N THR A 30 7.04 -7.73 3.42
CA THR A 30 7.79 -6.56 2.97
C THR A 30 7.21 -6.04 1.67
N VAL A 31 6.98 -4.73 1.59
CA VAL A 31 6.47 -4.05 0.39
C VAL A 31 7.55 -3.13 -0.14
N LEU A 32 7.87 -3.26 -1.44
CA LEU A 32 8.77 -2.36 -2.15
C LEU A 32 7.98 -1.61 -3.22
N GLY A 33 7.83 -0.29 -3.07
CA GLY A 33 7.17 0.58 -4.05
C GLY A 33 8.16 1.58 -4.64
N ALA A 34 8.20 1.67 -5.97
CA ALA A 34 9.05 2.66 -6.66
C ALA A 34 8.57 4.11 -6.45
N GLU A 35 7.28 4.33 -6.21
CA GLU A 35 6.77 5.66 -5.91
C GLU A 35 7.00 6.03 -4.44
N PRO A 36 7.23 7.32 -4.11
CA PRO A 36 7.45 7.77 -2.73
C PRO A 36 6.17 7.78 -1.88
N ARG A 37 5.03 7.40 -2.47
CA ARG A 37 3.69 7.43 -1.85
C ARG A 37 3.15 6.01 -1.70
N PRO A 38 2.46 5.70 -0.59
CA PRO A 38 1.66 4.48 -0.50
C PRO A 38 0.57 4.43 -1.57
N ALA A 39 -0.06 3.26 -1.73
CA ALA A 39 -1.14 3.06 -2.69
C ALA A 39 -2.24 4.12 -2.61
N TYR A 40 -2.67 4.58 -3.77
CA TYR A 40 -3.76 5.52 -3.97
C TYR A 40 -4.65 5.07 -5.13
N ASP A 41 -5.86 5.59 -5.17
CA ASP A 41 -6.85 5.35 -6.20
C ASP A 41 -6.42 6.01 -7.51
N ARG A 42 -5.87 5.20 -8.41
CA ARG A 42 -5.44 5.66 -9.74
C ARG A 42 -6.59 5.76 -10.73
N VAL A 43 -7.72 5.12 -10.46
CA VAL A 43 -8.89 5.18 -11.34
C VAL A 43 -9.47 6.59 -11.31
N HIS A 44 -9.51 7.21 -10.13
CA HIS A 44 -10.00 8.57 -9.93
C HIS A 44 -8.90 9.65 -9.96
N LEU A 45 -7.70 9.33 -10.46
CA LEU A 45 -6.57 10.28 -10.44
C LEU A 45 -6.84 11.55 -11.25
N SER A 46 -7.64 11.48 -12.31
CA SER A 46 -8.02 12.66 -13.11
C SER A 46 -8.80 13.71 -12.31
N GLU A 47 -9.51 13.30 -11.24
CA GLU A 47 -10.26 14.21 -10.38
C GLU A 47 -9.36 15.12 -9.53
N TYR A 48 -8.07 14.79 -9.40
CA TYR A 48 -7.09 15.69 -8.79
C TYR A 48 -7.08 17.07 -9.46
N PHE A 49 -7.20 17.10 -10.80
CA PHE A 49 -7.27 18.34 -11.57
C PHE A 49 -8.59 19.10 -11.39
N ALA A 50 -9.63 18.43 -10.86
CA ALA A 50 -10.91 19.03 -10.51
C ALA A 50 -10.96 19.51 -9.04
N GLY A 51 -9.83 19.47 -8.32
CA GLY A 51 -9.70 19.98 -6.95
C GLY A 51 -9.77 18.91 -5.85
N ARG A 52 -9.87 17.63 -6.21
CA ARG A 52 -9.75 16.53 -5.24
C ARG A 52 -8.34 16.51 -4.66
N LYS A 53 -8.24 16.37 -3.34
CA LYS A 53 -6.94 16.42 -2.65
C LYS A 53 -6.23 15.05 -2.70
N PRO A 54 -4.89 15.01 -2.68
CA PRO A 54 -4.15 13.75 -2.70
C PRO A 54 -4.53 12.79 -1.57
N GLU A 55 -4.86 13.32 -0.39
CA GLU A 55 -5.26 12.53 0.77
C GLU A 55 -6.61 11.81 0.54
N GLU A 56 -7.48 12.38 -0.31
CA GLU A 56 -8.76 11.77 -0.69
C GLU A 56 -8.61 10.67 -1.75
N LEU A 57 -7.42 10.55 -2.35
CA LEU A 57 -7.06 9.44 -3.23
C LEU A 57 -6.26 8.36 -2.49
N ALA A 58 -5.70 8.65 -1.31
CA ALA A 58 -4.90 7.68 -0.57
C ALA A 58 -5.75 6.48 -0.13
N LEU A 59 -5.30 5.26 -0.46
CA LEU A 59 -5.95 4.02 0.00
C LEU A 59 -5.38 3.56 1.33
N THR A 60 -4.20 4.05 1.71
CA THR A 60 -3.53 3.69 2.95
C THR A 60 -2.49 4.74 3.35
N THR A 61 -1.89 4.56 4.52
CA THR A 61 -0.80 5.40 5.04
C THR A 61 0.40 4.54 5.44
N ARG A 62 1.57 5.17 5.60
CA ARG A 62 2.76 4.48 6.11
C ARG A 62 2.52 3.98 7.54
N GLU A 63 1.74 4.73 8.31
CA GLU A 63 1.35 4.43 9.68
C GLU A 63 0.45 3.20 9.75
N HIS A 64 -0.48 3.05 8.80
CA HIS A 64 -1.33 1.85 8.70
C HIS A 64 -0.49 0.61 8.42
N TYR A 65 0.43 0.65 7.47
CA TYR A 65 1.33 -0.50 7.22
C TYR A 65 2.17 -0.87 8.44
N LYS A 66 2.68 0.12 9.19
CA LYS A 66 3.35 -0.15 10.45
C LYS A 66 2.42 -0.79 11.49
N SER A 67 1.16 -0.34 11.59
CA SER A 67 0.22 -0.85 12.59
C SER A 67 -0.18 -2.31 12.34
N ILE A 68 -0.17 -2.76 11.09
CA ILE A 68 -0.43 -4.16 10.70
C ILE A 68 0.85 -5.01 10.54
N GLY A 69 2.01 -4.49 10.94
CA GLY A 69 3.27 -5.24 10.94
C GLY A 69 3.91 -5.45 9.57
N VAL A 70 3.61 -4.58 8.60
CA VAL A 70 4.18 -4.61 7.24
C VAL A 70 5.38 -3.67 7.15
N ASP A 71 6.53 -4.21 6.74
CA ASP A 71 7.74 -3.41 6.44
C ASP A 71 7.60 -2.82 5.03
N ALA A 72 7.28 -1.52 4.91
CA ALA A 72 7.04 -0.87 3.61
C ALA A 72 8.10 0.20 3.27
N TYR A 73 8.65 0.08 2.07
CA TYR A 73 9.68 0.95 1.50
C TYR A 73 9.15 1.59 0.22
N PHE A 74 9.30 2.92 0.10
CA PHE A 74 8.67 3.73 -0.93
C PHE A 74 9.64 4.79 -1.45
N GLY A 75 9.96 4.74 -2.74
CA GLY A 75 10.89 5.67 -3.40
C GLY A 75 12.37 5.30 -3.27
N ASP A 76 12.68 4.04 -2.93
CA ASP A 76 14.05 3.50 -2.85
C ASP A 76 14.51 2.86 -4.17
#